data_AF-Q727H4-F1
#
_entry.id   AF-Q727H4-F1
#
_cell.length_a   1.000
_cell.length_b   1.000
_cell.length_c   1.000
_cell.angle_alpha   90.00
_cell.angle_beta   90.00
_cell.angle_gamma   90.00
#
_symmetry.space_group_name_H-M   'P 1'
#
loop_
_entity.id
_entity.type
_entity.pdbx_description
1 polymer ?
#
loop_
_entity_poly.entity_id
_entity_poly.type
_entity_poly.pdbx_seq_one_letter_code
_entity_poly.pdbx_strand_id
1 'polypeptide(L)'
;MHEDRTGDALPEVGAAAPSVPATADMAARVAARVKDEEASRPVAPRDEVPALSDDFILKCLKANRVGDAMLFNALNRGKFVYVKRWGRFIRWAGHHWEEDIMETSQAAVEAVCEAYLRAVSSLSKQADDAVGDEKALLERKREELLKRVSFLRAPSGREQLLRCTHTIADPLAITGDELDQQPFLLACRNGVIDLRTGEFRPGHPDDYVLNACPIEWAGIDAPCPQFERFMYSCHENEAIVSFLQRVFGYGIMGARDDHYWFVFYGARGRNGKDTLLKILTAILGDDLASTIDTALLLDTKQPRSSAGPSPDVLALRGKRMAFATEAEDGQKFAMSKIKWLTGGSNLMARGLQDKLYTTWKQTHLLFLLTNEIPRAKADDDAFWTRTLAVPWKLRFVDHPTTPDERPRDPQMEHKLMKELPGILAWLVRGCLEYQRVGLNPPEEVLACTRERRRAFDDVGRFLTECCEIEQVVEGIEPATRTSATVLLNAFNWWLHKNVDSSYSYSARRLGDILAKKGIPKKKSGGMVYLGVSLLPEVEDEMAADTSSSDASSAKRRKLFD
;
A
#
# COMPACT_ATOMS: atom_id res chain seq x y z
N MET A 1 44.44 1.34 -62.47
CA MET A 1 43.58 0.54 -63.37
C MET A 1 42.91 -0.49 -62.48
N HIS A 2 41.68 -0.20 -62.02
CA HIS A 2 40.43 -0.79 -62.56
C HIS A 2 40.33 -2.28 -62.16
N GLU A 3 39.37 -2.79 -61.40
CA GLU A 3 37.95 -2.46 -61.10
C GLU A 3 37.65 -2.99 -59.67
N ASP A 4 36.98 -2.26 -58.77
CA ASP A 4 35.53 -2.05 -58.65
C ASP A 4 34.67 -3.33 -58.63
N ARG A 5 34.35 -3.82 -57.42
CA ARG A 5 33.15 -4.62 -57.14
C ARG A 5 32.60 -4.29 -55.76
N THR A 6 31.59 -3.45 -55.80
CA THR A 6 30.53 -3.22 -54.82
C THR A 6 29.91 -4.52 -54.33
N GLY A 7 29.89 -4.72 -53.01
CA GLY A 7 29.11 -5.75 -52.32
C GLY A 7 28.43 -5.11 -51.12
N ASP A 8 27.14 -4.79 -51.30
CA ASP A 8 26.20 -4.31 -50.30
C ASP A 8 26.17 -5.25 -49.08
N ALA A 9 26.62 -4.77 -47.93
CA ALA A 9 26.41 -5.40 -46.64
C ALA A 9 25.24 -4.71 -45.95
N LEU A 10 24.13 -5.43 -45.81
CA LEU A 10 22.96 -5.04 -45.02
C LEU A 10 23.39 -4.72 -43.57
N PRO A 11 22.77 -3.74 -42.90
CA PRO A 11 23.14 -3.35 -41.55
C PRO A 11 22.63 -4.39 -40.54
N GLU A 12 23.54 -4.95 -39.75
CA GLU A 12 23.18 -5.64 -38.50
C GLU A 12 22.51 -4.62 -37.56
N VAL A 13 21.19 -4.72 -37.42
CA VAL A 13 20.43 -4.01 -36.39
C VAL A 13 20.71 -4.70 -35.06
N GLY A 14 21.82 -4.32 -34.43
CA GLY A 14 22.07 -4.62 -33.02
C GLY A 14 20.98 -3.99 -32.18
N ALA A 15 20.04 -4.80 -31.68
CA ALA A 15 19.10 -4.40 -30.67
C ALA A 15 19.87 -4.08 -29.39
N ALA A 16 20.23 -2.81 -29.22
CA ALA A 16 20.77 -2.28 -27.99
C ALA A 16 19.73 -2.51 -26.88
N ALA A 17 20.05 -3.42 -25.96
CA ALA A 17 19.38 -3.49 -24.67
C ALA A 17 19.43 -2.09 -24.03
N PRO A 18 18.34 -1.60 -23.41
CA PRO A 18 18.35 -0.30 -22.76
C PRO A 18 19.41 -0.34 -21.64
N SER A 19 20.49 0.43 -21.84
CA SER A 19 21.55 0.61 -20.87
C SER A 19 20.94 1.18 -19.59
N VAL A 20 21.04 0.41 -18.50
CA VAL A 20 20.77 0.86 -17.14
C VAL A 20 21.58 2.15 -16.90
N PRO A 21 20.96 3.27 -16.46
CA PRO A 21 21.71 4.49 -16.18
C PRO A 21 22.76 4.22 -15.09
N ALA A 22 23.96 4.74 -15.30
CA ALA A 22 25.06 4.61 -14.35
C ALA A 22 24.65 5.16 -12.98
N THR A 23 25.07 4.48 -11.92
CA THR A 23 24.79 4.73 -10.49
C THR A 23 24.98 6.18 -10.02
N ALA A 24 25.78 6.99 -10.73
CA ALA A 24 25.96 8.42 -10.46
C ALA A 24 24.72 9.28 -10.80
N ASP A 25 23.92 8.88 -11.80
CA ASP A 25 22.72 9.60 -12.25
C ASP A 25 21.56 9.45 -11.24
N MET A 26 21.43 8.29 -10.60
CA MET A 26 20.39 8.04 -9.59
C MET A 26 20.67 8.77 -8.26
N ALA A 27 21.93 8.80 -7.80
CA ALA A 27 22.31 9.56 -6.60
C ALA A 27 22.08 11.07 -6.78
N ALA A 28 22.36 11.60 -7.97
CA ALA A 28 22.08 13.00 -8.31
C ALA A 28 20.57 13.29 -8.35
N ARG A 29 19.75 12.35 -8.83
CA ARG A 29 18.28 12.47 -8.83
C ARG A 29 17.69 12.41 -7.43
N VAL A 30 18.23 11.57 -6.54
CA VAL A 30 17.84 11.55 -5.12
C VAL A 30 18.20 12.87 -4.45
N ALA A 31 19.42 13.37 -4.65
CA ALA A 31 19.86 14.66 -4.09
C ALA A 31 19.03 15.86 -4.62
N ALA A 32 18.71 15.86 -5.92
CA ALA A 32 17.85 16.86 -6.53
C ALA A 32 16.41 16.81 -5.97
N ARG A 33 15.85 15.60 -5.79
CA ARG A 33 14.52 15.42 -5.20
C ARG A 33 14.47 15.84 -3.73
N VAL A 34 15.51 15.54 -2.95
CA VAL A 34 15.67 16.02 -1.56
C VAL A 34 15.64 17.55 -1.54
N LYS A 35 16.39 18.20 -2.41
CA LYS A 35 16.49 19.66 -2.46
C LYS A 35 15.18 20.34 -2.90
N ASP A 36 14.50 19.79 -3.90
CA ASP A 36 13.22 20.31 -4.38
C ASP A 36 12.10 20.12 -3.33
N GLU A 37 12.07 18.99 -2.63
CA GLU A 37 11.07 18.72 -1.59
C GLU A 37 11.36 19.51 -0.29
N GLU A 38 12.62 19.67 0.11
CA GLU A 38 13.03 20.59 1.19
C GLU A 38 12.62 22.04 0.89
N ALA A 39 12.76 22.48 -0.36
CA ALA A 39 12.32 23.81 -0.79
C ALA A 39 10.79 23.97 -0.79
N SER A 40 10.05 22.88 -0.97
CA SER A 40 8.57 22.85 -0.89
C SER A 40 8.02 22.68 0.53
N ARG A 41 8.88 22.45 1.53
CA ARG A 41 8.44 22.20 2.91
C ARG A 41 7.79 23.46 3.46
N PRO A 42 6.51 23.44 3.85
CA PRO A 42 5.90 24.59 4.49
C PRO A 42 6.59 24.78 5.85
N VAL A 43 7.48 25.77 5.93
CA VAL A 43 8.04 26.22 7.20
C VAL A 43 6.98 27.15 7.80
N ALA A 44 6.15 26.61 8.68
CA ALA A 44 5.34 27.45 9.55
C ALA A 44 6.32 28.34 10.35
N PRO A 45 6.07 29.66 10.45
CA PRO A 45 6.87 30.52 11.31
C PRO A 45 6.87 29.92 12.72
N ARG A 46 8.06 29.74 13.30
CA ARG A 46 8.19 29.47 14.74
C ARG A 46 7.78 30.75 15.46
N ASP A 47 6.48 30.97 15.59
CA ASP A 47 5.96 32.02 16.44
C ASP A 47 6.41 31.69 17.86
N GLU A 48 7.42 32.44 18.34
CA GLU A 48 7.83 32.41 19.73
C GLU A 48 6.58 32.52 20.59
N VAL A 49 6.32 31.48 21.40
CA VAL A 49 5.21 31.49 22.36
C VAL A 49 5.38 32.76 23.18
N PRO A 50 4.43 33.72 23.13
CA PRO A 50 4.57 34.96 23.86
C PRO A 50 4.81 34.61 25.33
N ALA A 51 5.86 35.16 25.93
CA ALA A 51 6.05 35.03 27.37
C ALA A 51 4.72 35.42 28.04
N LEU A 52 4.10 34.48 28.75
CA LEU A 52 2.78 34.63 29.35
C LEU A 52 2.85 35.63 30.50
N SER A 53 2.91 36.91 30.15
CA SER A 53 2.92 38.02 31.08
C SER A 53 1.54 38.22 31.70
N ASP A 54 1.49 38.78 32.90
CA ASP A 54 0.23 39.13 33.55
C ASP A 54 -0.60 40.10 32.69
N ASP A 55 0.05 40.98 31.92
CA ASP A 55 -0.63 41.88 30.98
C ASP A 55 -1.35 41.11 29.86
N PHE A 56 -0.70 40.10 29.27
CA PHE A 56 -1.32 39.23 28.28
C PHE A 56 -2.53 38.48 28.87
N ILE A 57 -2.40 37.95 30.09
CA ILE A 57 -3.49 37.24 30.77
C ILE A 57 -4.68 38.18 31.02
N LEU A 58 -4.43 39.43 31.44
CA LEU A 58 -5.48 40.43 31.63
C LEU A 58 -6.12 40.88 30.31
N LYS A 59 -5.36 40.94 29.22
CA LYS A 59 -5.89 41.17 27.87
C LYS A 59 -6.82 40.03 27.44
N CYS A 60 -6.43 38.77 27.70
CA CYS A 60 -7.28 37.60 27.47
C CYS A 60 -8.58 37.67 28.30
N LEU A 61 -8.50 38.03 29.58
CA LEU A 61 -9.69 38.17 30.42
C LEU A 61 -10.71 39.16 29.81
N LYS A 62 -10.23 40.32 29.36
CA LYS A 62 -11.03 41.38 28.71
C LYS A 62 -11.67 40.92 27.40
N ALA A 63 -10.96 40.10 26.62
CA ALA A 63 -11.48 39.51 25.38
C ALA A 63 -12.47 38.35 25.62
N ASN A 64 -12.85 38.09 26.87
CA ASN A 64 -13.84 37.10 27.27
C ASN A 64 -13.51 35.70 26.70
N ARG A 65 -14.48 34.97 26.16
CA ARG A 65 -14.31 33.60 25.62
C ARG A 65 -13.26 33.52 24.51
N VAL A 66 -13.14 34.56 23.68
CA VAL A 66 -12.11 34.63 22.65
C VAL A 66 -10.73 34.69 23.30
N GLY A 67 -10.58 35.45 24.38
CA GLY A 67 -9.34 35.54 25.13
C GLY A 67 -8.99 34.26 25.89
N ASP A 68 -9.99 33.53 26.42
CA ASP A 68 -9.75 32.20 27.00
C ASP A 68 -9.14 31.24 25.97
N ALA A 69 -9.68 31.26 24.75
CA ALA A 69 -9.15 30.49 23.63
C ALA A 69 -7.75 30.97 23.20
N MET A 70 -7.49 32.28 23.14
CA MET A 70 -6.16 32.81 22.86
C MET A 70 -5.13 32.32 23.89
N LEU A 71 -5.50 32.34 25.17
CA LEU A 71 -4.63 31.88 26.26
C LEU A 71 -4.39 30.36 26.18
N PHE A 72 -5.44 29.58 25.90
CA PHE A 72 -5.32 28.15 25.66
C PHE A 72 -4.38 27.86 24.48
N ASN A 73 -4.58 28.54 23.34
CA ASN A 73 -3.76 28.36 22.15
C ASN A 73 -2.30 28.69 22.42
N ALA A 74 -2.01 29.77 23.15
CA ALA A 74 -0.64 30.13 23.54
C ALA A 74 0.01 29.06 24.44
N LEU A 75 -0.72 28.51 25.41
CA LEU A 75 -0.21 27.48 26.34
C LEU A 75 -0.01 26.09 25.71
N ASN A 76 -0.76 25.80 24.64
CA ASN A 76 -0.90 24.47 24.07
C ASN A 76 -0.49 24.36 22.60
N ARG A 77 0.07 25.43 22.02
CA ARG A 77 0.68 25.39 20.68
C ARG A 77 1.77 24.31 20.64
N GLY A 78 1.71 23.44 19.63
CA GLY A 78 2.60 22.28 19.52
C GLY A 78 2.28 21.10 20.45
N LYS A 79 1.20 21.17 21.26
CA LYS A 79 0.74 20.05 22.11
C LYS A 79 -0.59 19.48 21.66
N PHE A 80 -1.48 20.34 21.16
CA PHE A 80 -2.79 19.96 20.66
C PHE A 80 -3.04 20.64 19.32
N VAL A 81 -3.83 20.01 18.46
CA VAL A 81 -4.38 20.68 17.28
C VAL A 81 -5.74 20.06 16.92
N TYR A 82 -6.68 20.91 16.52
CA TYR A 82 -8.01 20.48 16.12
C TYR A 82 -8.05 20.14 14.63
N VAL A 83 -8.49 18.94 14.28
CA VAL A 83 -8.64 18.52 12.89
C VAL A 83 -10.07 18.77 12.43
N LYS A 84 -10.27 19.81 11.62
CA LYS A 84 -11.61 20.30 11.23
C LYS A 84 -12.47 19.25 10.53
N ARG A 85 -11.90 18.46 9.62
CA ARG A 85 -12.64 17.40 8.91
C ARG A 85 -13.06 16.24 9.81
N TRP A 86 -12.33 15.97 10.88
CA TRP A 86 -12.61 14.87 11.81
C TRP A 86 -13.45 15.30 13.01
N GLY A 87 -13.53 16.60 13.26
CA GLY A 87 -14.27 17.16 14.37
C GLY A 87 -13.67 16.86 15.75
N ARG A 88 -12.36 16.56 15.82
CA ARG A 88 -11.67 16.11 17.04
C ARG A 88 -10.27 16.71 17.17
N PHE A 89 -9.74 16.70 18.38
CA PHE A 89 -8.34 17.04 18.65
C PHE A 89 -7.44 15.84 18.39
N ILE A 90 -6.20 16.15 18.00
CA ILE A 90 -5.05 15.25 18.10
C ILE A 90 -4.06 15.87 19.08
N ARG A 91 -3.29 15.03 19.77
CA ARG A 91 -2.29 15.43 20.76
C ARG A 91 -0.88 15.06 20.30
N TRP A 92 0.09 15.87 20.67
CA TRP A 92 1.49 15.59 20.42
C TRP A 92 1.99 14.53 21.41
N ALA A 93 2.46 13.40 20.89
CA ALA A 93 2.99 12.27 21.65
C ALA A 93 4.52 12.31 21.78
N GLY A 94 5.14 13.47 21.53
CA GLY A 94 6.59 13.70 21.67
C GLY A 94 7.34 13.69 20.35
N HIS A 95 6.98 12.80 19.42
CA HIS A 95 7.61 12.68 18.09
C HIS A 95 6.62 12.55 16.92
N HIS A 96 5.35 12.32 17.21
CA HIS A 96 4.26 12.23 16.26
C HIS A 96 2.97 12.70 16.95
N TRP A 97 1.91 12.89 16.17
CA TRP A 97 0.58 13.19 16.65
C TRP A 97 -0.21 11.90 16.87
N GLU A 98 -1.06 11.84 17.88
CA GLU A 98 -2.00 10.74 18.08
C GLU A 98 -3.41 11.30 18.24
N GLU A 99 -4.43 10.50 17.93
CA GLU A 99 -5.81 10.88 18.25
C GLU A 99 -6.00 11.09 19.76
N ASP A 100 -6.67 12.20 20.14
CA ASP A 100 -6.98 12.50 21.53
C ASP A 100 -8.22 11.73 22.02
N ILE A 101 -8.13 10.40 22.02
CA ILE A 101 -9.24 9.51 22.38
C ILE A 101 -9.71 9.73 23.83
N MET A 102 -8.78 10.06 24.73
CA MET A 102 -9.05 10.27 26.15
C MET A 102 -9.43 11.72 26.49
N GLU A 103 -9.66 12.57 25.48
CA GLU A 103 -10.01 13.98 25.62
C GLU A 103 -9.06 14.75 26.56
N THR A 104 -7.76 14.48 26.48
CA THR A 104 -6.73 15.16 27.26
C THR A 104 -6.68 16.66 27.00
N SER A 105 -7.17 17.11 25.85
CA SER A 105 -7.45 18.52 25.54
C SER A 105 -8.46 19.17 26.51
N GLN A 106 -9.45 18.43 27.01
CA GLN A 106 -10.37 18.90 28.05
C GLN A 106 -9.64 19.10 29.39
N ALA A 107 -8.76 18.17 29.75
CA ALA A 107 -7.93 18.30 30.95
C ALA A 107 -6.96 19.49 30.85
N ALA A 108 -6.45 19.78 29.65
CA ALA A 108 -5.54 20.90 29.40
C ALA A 108 -6.18 22.29 29.61
N VAL A 109 -7.52 22.38 29.72
CA VAL A 109 -8.20 23.62 30.14
C VAL A 109 -7.73 24.06 31.54
N GLU A 110 -7.33 23.13 32.40
CA GLU A 110 -6.84 23.48 33.73
C GLU A 110 -5.59 24.36 33.70
N ALA A 111 -4.74 24.25 32.66
CA ALA A 111 -3.58 25.13 32.49
C ALA A 111 -3.99 26.62 32.30
N VAL A 112 -5.16 26.86 31.69
CA VAL A 112 -5.74 28.21 31.56
C VAL A 112 -6.23 28.70 32.93
N CYS A 113 -6.88 27.83 33.71
CA CYS A 113 -7.30 28.14 35.07
C CYS A 113 -6.10 28.50 35.96
N GLU A 114 -5.02 27.72 35.88
CA GLU A 114 -3.78 27.98 36.62
C GLU A 114 -3.12 29.30 36.22
N ALA A 115 -3.12 29.65 34.93
CA ALA A 115 -2.64 30.95 34.47
C ALA A 115 -3.46 32.11 35.06
N TYR A 116 -4.79 31.99 35.08
CA TYR A 116 -5.64 32.98 35.74
C TYR A 116 -5.43 33.04 37.26
N LEU A 117 -5.25 31.90 37.94
CA LEU A 117 -4.96 31.85 39.37
C LEU A 117 -3.60 32.48 39.71
N ARG A 118 -2.60 32.34 38.84
CA ARG A 118 -1.32 33.02 38.98
C ARG A 118 -1.48 34.54 38.91
N ALA A 119 -2.26 35.04 37.94
CA ALA A 119 -2.57 36.45 37.83
C ALA A 119 -3.36 36.97 39.05
N VAL A 120 -4.29 36.17 39.60
CA VAL A 120 -4.97 36.46 40.89
C VAL A 120 -3.95 36.64 42.01
N SER A 121 -2.99 35.74 42.16
CA SER A 121 -1.95 35.85 43.20
C SER A 121 -1.07 37.09 43.03
N SER A 122 -0.71 37.45 41.79
CA SER A 122 0.05 38.66 41.48
C SER A 122 -0.73 39.93 41.84
N LEU A 123 -2.00 39.99 41.45
CA LEU A 123 -2.89 41.11 41.77
C LEU A 123 -3.17 41.23 43.27
N SER A 124 -3.27 40.12 44.01
CA SER A 124 -3.44 40.15 45.47
C SER A 124 -2.26 40.85 46.15
N LYS A 125 -1.02 40.54 45.76
CA LYS A 125 0.17 41.21 46.30
C LYS A 125 0.16 42.71 46.00
N GLN A 126 -0.19 43.08 44.77
CA GLN A 126 -0.31 44.49 44.39
C GLN A 126 -1.43 45.21 45.17
N ALA A 127 -2.53 44.53 45.48
CA ALA A 127 -3.65 45.08 46.24
C ALA A 127 -3.35 45.24 47.73
N ASP A 128 -2.42 44.46 48.28
CA ASP A 128 -1.95 44.61 49.66
C ASP A 128 -1.16 45.91 49.83
N ASP A 129 -0.38 46.30 48.81
CA ASP A 129 0.43 47.53 48.79
C ASP A 129 -0.34 48.77 48.31
N ALA A 130 -1.50 48.60 47.66
CA ALA A 130 -2.31 49.68 47.11
C ALA A 130 -3.31 50.27 48.12
N VAL A 131 -3.74 51.52 47.90
CA VAL A 131 -4.72 52.23 48.74
C VAL A 131 -5.81 52.88 47.89
N GLY A 132 -7.01 53.03 48.45
CA GLY A 132 -8.12 53.75 47.81
C GLY A 132 -8.63 53.09 46.53
N ASP A 133 -8.83 53.89 45.48
CA ASP A 133 -9.44 53.45 44.22
C ASP A 133 -8.61 52.39 43.47
N GLU A 134 -7.28 52.44 43.61
CA GLU A 134 -6.38 51.47 42.98
C GLU A 134 -6.57 50.07 43.57
N LYS A 135 -6.65 49.97 44.90
CA LYS A 135 -6.95 48.71 45.59
C LYS A 135 -8.30 48.15 45.16
N ALA A 136 -9.33 48.99 45.09
CA ALA A 136 -10.67 48.58 44.65
C ALA A 136 -10.67 48.04 43.21
N LEU A 137 -9.89 48.65 42.30
CA LEU A 137 -9.75 48.19 40.92
C LEU A 137 -9.05 46.82 40.83
N LEU A 138 -7.98 46.62 41.60
CA LEU A 138 -7.24 45.35 41.64
C LEU A 138 -8.10 44.21 42.20
N GLU A 139 -8.83 44.49 43.28
CA GLU A 139 -9.79 43.57 43.89
C GLU A 139 -10.90 43.15 42.92
N ARG A 140 -11.47 44.10 42.17
CA ARG A 140 -12.46 43.80 41.14
C ARG A 140 -11.92 42.87 40.04
N LYS A 141 -10.71 43.14 39.54
CA LYS A 141 -10.06 42.26 38.54
C LYS A 141 -9.84 40.84 39.09
N ARG A 142 -9.48 40.74 40.38
CA ARG A 142 -9.31 39.45 41.06
C ARG A 142 -10.60 38.64 41.08
N GLU A 143 -11.71 39.27 41.45
CA GLU A 143 -13.02 38.61 41.43
C GLU A 143 -13.44 38.16 40.03
N GLU A 144 -13.19 38.97 39.00
CA GLU A 144 -13.48 38.63 37.61
C GLU A 144 -12.69 37.39 37.14
N LEU A 145 -11.40 37.30 37.50
CA LEU A 145 -10.57 36.13 37.24
C LEU A 145 -11.09 34.88 37.96
N LEU A 146 -11.43 34.98 39.25
CA LEU A 146 -11.95 33.85 40.03
C LEU A 146 -13.29 33.35 39.47
N LYS A 147 -14.18 34.26 39.05
CA LYS A 147 -15.43 33.92 38.36
C LYS A 147 -15.15 33.21 37.03
N ARG A 148 -14.15 33.66 36.26
CA ARG A 148 -13.73 33.00 35.02
C ARG A 148 -13.20 31.59 35.28
N VAL A 149 -12.36 31.38 36.29
CA VAL A 149 -11.83 30.06 36.67
C VAL A 149 -12.96 29.10 37.06
N SER A 150 -13.91 29.55 37.89
CA SER A 150 -15.09 28.76 38.26
C SER A 150 -15.89 28.32 37.03
N PHE A 151 -16.13 29.25 36.10
CA PHE A 151 -16.80 28.96 34.83
C PHE A 151 -16.04 27.93 33.98
N LEU A 152 -14.72 28.10 33.79
CA LEU A 152 -13.91 27.19 32.97
C LEU A 152 -13.76 25.79 33.55
N ARG A 153 -13.93 25.61 34.87
CA ARG A 153 -13.96 24.29 35.50
C ARG A 153 -15.32 23.58 35.35
N ALA A 154 -16.38 24.29 34.98
CA ALA A 154 -17.66 23.68 34.65
C ALA A 154 -17.62 23.03 33.25
N PRO A 155 -18.35 21.92 33.00
CA PRO A 155 -18.36 21.24 31.70
C PRO A 155 -18.69 22.17 30.52
N SER A 156 -19.70 23.02 30.68
CA SER A 156 -20.11 23.98 29.66
C SER A 156 -19.07 25.06 29.36
N GLY A 157 -18.25 25.42 30.36
CA GLY A 157 -17.14 26.36 30.19
C GLY A 157 -16.00 25.74 29.40
N ARG A 158 -15.63 24.48 29.70
CA ARG A 158 -14.61 23.73 28.94
C ARG A 158 -14.99 23.57 27.49
N GLU A 159 -16.23 23.15 27.22
CA GLU A 159 -16.74 22.97 25.86
C GLU A 159 -16.74 24.30 25.08
N GLN A 160 -17.18 25.39 25.70
CA GLN A 160 -17.17 26.71 25.06
C GLN A 160 -15.76 27.20 24.76
N LEU A 161 -14.82 27.03 25.70
CA LEU A 161 -13.42 27.38 25.49
C LEU A 161 -12.85 26.57 24.33
N LEU A 162 -12.95 25.24 24.37
CA LEU A 162 -12.40 24.37 23.34
C LEU A 162 -13.05 24.63 21.97
N ARG A 163 -14.34 24.94 21.91
CA ARG A 163 -14.97 25.37 20.66
C ARG A 163 -14.33 26.64 20.11
N CYS A 164 -14.01 27.60 20.97
CA CYS A 164 -13.38 28.85 20.56
C CYS A 164 -11.93 28.68 20.08
N THR A 165 -11.15 27.71 20.61
CA THR A 165 -9.72 27.52 20.24
C THR A 165 -9.52 27.33 18.74
N HIS A 166 -10.49 26.71 18.06
CA HIS A 166 -10.43 26.44 16.63
C HIS A 166 -11.32 27.37 15.78
N THR A 167 -11.98 28.38 16.36
CA THR A 167 -12.87 29.32 15.63
C THR A 167 -12.46 30.79 15.74
N ILE A 168 -11.36 31.10 16.41
CA ILE A 168 -10.78 32.45 16.48
C ILE A 168 -9.84 32.71 15.29
N ALA A 169 -9.37 33.96 15.15
CA ALA A 169 -8.54 34.40 14.02
C ALA A 169 -7.18 33.68 13.92
N ASP A 170 -6.59 33.31 15.06
CA ASP A 170 -5.38 32.48 15.15
C ASP A 170 -5.75 31.13 15.80
N PRO A 171 -6.33 30.20 15.02
CA PRO A 171 -6.89 28.97 15.56
C PRO A 171 -5.80 27.91 15.81
N LEU A 172 -5.99 27.10 16.85
CA LEU A 172 -5.21 25.88 17.07
C LEU A 172 -5.83 24.73 16.27
N ALA A 173 -5.89 24.89 14.95
CA ALA A 173 -6.62 23.98 14.07
C ALA A 173 -5.97 23.86 12.69
N ILE A 174 -6.16 22.68 12.11
CA ILE A 174 -5.80 22.36 10.73
C ILE A 174 -7.03 21.80 10.00
N THR A 175 -7.00 21.78 8.68
CA THR A 175 -8.09 21.20 7.90
C THR A 175 -8.12 19.68 8.01
N GLY A 176 -6.94 19.06 8.11
CA GLY A 176 -6.69 17.63 8.06
C GLY A 176 -6.03 17.17 6.76
N ASP A 177 -5.88 18.06 5.77
CA ASP A 177 -5.11 17.79 4.55
C ASP A 177 -3.60 17.84 4.81
N GLU A 178 -3.18 18.49 5.88
CA GLU A 178 -1.79 18.67 6.30
C GLU A 178 -1.20 17.37 6.91
N LEU A 179 -2.06 16.48 7.40
CA LEU A 179 -1.66 15.22 8.05
C LEU A 179 -1.04 14.24 7.06
N ASP A 180 0.04 13.60 7.49
CA ASP A 180 0.75 12.53 6.77
C ASP A 180 1.19 12.89 5.34
N GLN A 181 1.45 14.18 5.06
CA GLN A 181 1.97 14.65 3.76
C GLN A 181 3.47 14.40 3.57
N GLN A 182 4.13 13.76 4.52
CA GLN A 182 5.57 13.48 4.52
C GLN A 182 5.82 11.98 4.27
N PRO A 183 5.81 11.51 3.00
CA PRO A 183 5.84 10.09 2.68
C PRO A 183 7.14 9.39 3.07
N PHE A 184 8.23 10.13 3.28
CA PHE A 184 9.53 9.59 3.66
C PHE A 184 9.85 9.74 5.15
N LEU A 185 8.98 10.37 5.94
CA LEU A 185 9.15 10.37 7.39
C LEU A 185 8.50 9.12 7.97
N LEU A 186 9.29 8.37 8.74
CA LEU A 186 8.82 7.25 9.55
C LEU A 186 8.99 7.62 11.02
N ALA A 187 7.89 7.96 11.68
CA ALA A 187 7.90 8.16 13.13
C ALA A 187 8.08 6.82 13.85
N CYS A 188 8.92 6.82 14.87
CA CYS A 188 9.20 5.74 15.80
C CYS A 188 8.94 6.24 17.23
N ARG A 189 8.97 5.33 18.20
CA ARG A 189 8.68 5.67 19.60
C ARG A 189 9.60 6.75 20.19
N ASN A 190 10.84 6.85 19.72
CA ASN A 190 11.87 7.75 20.24
C ASN A 190 12.32 8.86 19.27
N GLY A 191 11.67 9.00 18.11
CA GLY A 191 12.03 10.03 17.13
C GLY A 191 11.46 9.74 15.75
N VAL A 192 12.00 10.40 14.73
CA VAL A 192 11.57 10.27 13.34
C VAL A 192 12.79 9.98 12.48
N ILE A 193 12.67 8.97 11.62
CA ILE A 193 13.67 8.60 10.62
C ILE A 193 13.28 9.26 9.30
N ASP A 194 14.22 9.98 8.67
CA ASP A 194 14.08 10.36 7.27
C ASP A 194 14.55 9.19 6.39
N LEU A 195 13.60 8.54 5.72
CA LEU A 195 13.87 7.36 4.90
C LEU A 195 14.70 7.68 3.64
N ARG A 196 14.86 8.96 3.25
CA ARG A 196 15.72 9.34 2.11
C ARG A 196 17.20 9.21 2.46
N THR A 197 17.57 9.59 3.68
CA THR A 197 18.96 9.68 4.14
C THR A 197 19.33 8.62 5.17
N GLY A 198 18.34 8.08 5.89
CA GLY A 198 18.55 7.23 7.06
C GLY A 198 18.85 8.01 8.34
N GLU A 199 18.80 9.36 8.28
CA GLU A 199 19.05 10.20 9.44
C GLU A 199 17.90 10.14 10.44
N PHE A 200 18.26 10.26 11.72
CA PHE A 200 17.32 10.19 12.83
C PHE A 200 17.33 11.50 13.61
N ARG A 201 16.14 12.04 13.88
CA ARG A 201 15.97 13.29 14.63
C ARG A 201 14.74 13.22 15.54
N PRO A 202 14.65 14.11 16.55
CA PRO A 202 13.38 14.34 17.22
C PRO A 202 12.30 14.77 16.21
N GLY A 203 11.08 14.24 16.38
CA GLY A 203 9.92 14.73 15.64
C GLY A 203 9.59 16.17 15.99
N HIS A 204 8.99 16.89 15.05
CA HIS A 204 8.48 18.25 15.26
C HIS A 204 6.96 18.28 15.07
N PRO A 205 6.21 19.06 15.88
CA PRO A 205 4.76 19.20 15.71
C PRO A 205 4.34 19.61 14.28
N ASP A 206 5.17 20.41 13.61
CA ASP A 206 4.93 20.87 12.23
C ASP A 206 5.13 19.77 11.16
N ASP A 207 5.65 18.59 11.55
CA ASP A 207 5.76 17.44 10.64
C ASP A 207 4.39 16.80 10.35
N TYR A 208 3.40 17.01 11.23
CA TYR A 208 2.03 16.49 11.10
C TYR A 208 1.94 14.98 10.78
N VAL A 209 2.90 14.20 11.26
CA VAL A 209 2.90 12.74 11.18
C VAL A 209 1.98 12.19 12.26
N LEU A 210 0.94 11.43 11.88
CA LEU A 210 -0.04 10.86 12.81
C LEU A 210 0.28 9.40 13.17
N ASN A 211 0.75 8.62 12.21
CA ASN A 211 0.99 7.20 12.43
C ASN A 211 2.47 6.97 12.75
N ALA A 212 2.75 6.20 13.81
CA ALA A 212 4.11 5.85 14.20
C ALA A 212 4.30 4.35 14.36
N CYS A 213 5.51 3.92 14.08
CA CYS A 213 6.04 2.64 14.46
C CYS A 213 6.17 2.57 15.99
N PRO A 214 5.60 1.55 16.68
CA PRO A 214 5.69 1.42 18.13
C PRO A 214 7.10 1.06 18.64
N ILE A 215 8.04 0.75 17.75
CA ILE A 215 9.38 0.29 18.08
C ILE A 215 10.33 1.49 18.23
N GLU A 216 11.25 1.39 19.18
CA GLU A 216 12.34 2.34 19.34
C GLU A 216 13.41 2.11 18.26
N TRP A 217 13.85 3.19 17.64
CA TRP A 217 14.96 3.16 16.70
C TRP A 217 16.29 2.97 17.44
N ALA A 218 16.98 1.86 17.16
CA ALA A 218 18.26 1.50 17.77
C ALA A 218 19.48 1.89 16.91
N GLY A 219 19.28 2.62 15.81
CA GLY A 219 20.33 2.98 14.85
C GLY A 219 20.39 2.07 13.62
N ILE A 220 21.00 2.58 12.54
CA ILE A 220 21.03 1.89 11.24
C ILE A 220 21.85 0.59 11.26
N ASP A 221 22.79 0.47 12.20
CA ASP A 221 23.66 -0.69 12.37
C ASP A 221 23.12 -1.72 13.38
N ALA A 222 21.89 -1.53 13.88
CA ALA A 222 21.29 -2.46 14.82
C ALA A 222 21.19 -3.87 14.19
N PRO A 223 21.70 -4.92 14.86
CA PRO A 223 21.78 -6.26 14.30
C PRO A 223 20.46 -7.03 14.48
N CYS A 224 20.15 -7.91 13.53
CA CYS A 224 19.03 -8.85 13.60
C CYS A 224 19.41 -10.23 13.04
N PRO A 225 20.40 -10.92 13.64
CA PRO A 225 20.97 -12.14 13.09
C PRO A 225 19.98 -13.31 13.03
N GLN A 226 19.00 -13.41 13.95
CA GLN A 226 17.97 -14.44 13.86
C GLN A 226 17.01 -14.15 12.70
N PHE A 227 16.67 -12.88 12.48
CA PHE A 227 15.83 -12.48 11.35
C PHE A 227 16.50 -12.70 10.00
N GLU A 228 17.78 -12.34 9.86
CA GLU A 228 18.53 -12.59 8.62
C GLU A 228 18.64 -14.08 8.31
N ARG A 229 18.90 -14.91 9.33
CA ARG A 229 18.89 -16.38 9.20
C ARG A 229 17.51 -16.93 8.86
N PHE A 230 16.45 -16.36 9.41
CA PHE A 230 15.07 -16.72 9.09
C PHE A 230 14.74 -16.40 7.63
N MET A 231 15.05 -15.20 7.15
CA MET A 231 14.83 -14.82 5.76
C MET A 231 15.62 -15.72 4.80
N TYR A 232 16.88 -16.03 5.15
CA TYR A 232 17.68 -16.98 4.38
C TYR A 232 17.10 -18.40 4.42
N SER A 233 16.61 -18.89 5.57
CA SER A 233 16.04 -20.24 5.66
C SER A 233 14.70 -20.40 4.94
N CYS A 234 13.98 -19.30 4.65
CA CYS A 234 12.75 -19.31 3.86
C CYS A 234 12.99 -19.43 2.34
N HIS A 235 14.16 -19.02 1.84
CA HIS A 235 14.42 -18.94 0.39
C HIS A 235 15.71 -19.61 -0.08
N GLU A 236 16.74 -19.72 0.76
CA GLU A 236 18.09 -20.22 0.45
C GLU A 236 18.75 -19.56 -0.78
N ASN A 237 18.30 -18.35 -1.10
CA ASN A 237 18.77 -17.57 -2.24
C ASN A 237 18.98 -16.11 -1.79
N GLU A 238 20.23 -15.69 -1.72
CA GLU A 238 20.62 -14.34 -1.29
C GLU A 238 20.01 -13.23 -2.17
N ALA A 239 19.88 -13.48 -3.47
CA ALA A 239 19.27 -12.50 -4.39
C ALA A 239 17.79 -12.27 -4.07
N ILE A 240 17.06 -13.31 -3.65
CA ILE A 240 15.67 -13.18 -3.19
C ILE A 240 15.61 -12.45 -1.85
N VAL A 241 16.50 -12.77 -0.91
CA VAL A 241 16.53 -12.11 0.40
C VAL A 241 16.83 -10.61 0.26
N SER A 242 17.82 -10.24 -0.55
CA SER A 242 18.16 -8.85 -0.85
C SER A 242 17.02 -8.12 -1.59
N PHE A 243 16.34 -8.81 -2.51
CA PHE A 243 15.13 -8.29 -3.13
C PHE A 243 14.01 -8.05 -2.11
N LEU A 244 13.71 -9.01 -1.24
CA LEU A 244 12.70 -8.86 -0.20
C LEU A 244 13.04 -7.74 0.78
N GLN A 245 14.32 -7.53 1.09
CA GLN A 245 14.76 -6.37 1.87
C GLN A 245 14.34 -5.05 1.22
N ARG A 246 14.57 -4.92 -0.10
CA ARG A 246 14.15 -3.75 -0.87
C ARG A 246 12.63 -3.64 -0.97
N VAL A 247 11.91 -4.75 -1.10
CA VAL A 247 10.43 -4.78 -1.10
C VAL A 247 9.88 -4.23 0.21
N PHE A 248 10.35 -4.71 1.36
CA PHE A 248 9.86 -4.22 2.64
C PHE A 248 10.36 -2.83 2.97
N GLY A 249 11.57 -2.47 2.51
CA GLY A 249 12.09 -1.10 2.56
C GLY A 249 11.25 -0.10 1.73
N TYR A 250 10.82 -0.49 0.53
CA TYR A 250 9.86 0.28 -0.25
C TYR A 250 8.49 0.34 0.45
N GLY A 251 8.09 -0.75 1.10
CA GLY A 251 6.83 -0.84 1.82
C GLY A 251 6.73 0.08 3.05
N ILE A 252 7.84 0.45 3.71
CA ILE A 252 7.80 1.42 4.84
C ILE A 252 7.70 2.88 4.39
N MET A 253 8.00 3.17 3.12
CA MET A 253 7.74 4.49 2.53
C MET A 253 6.23 4.72 2.32
N GLY A 254 5.84 5.96 2.04
CA GLY A 254 4.44 6.36 1.75
C GLY A 254 4.27 6.86 0.32
N ALA A 255 5.36 6.94 -0.44
CA ALA A 255 5.34 7.24 -1.86
C ALA A 255 5.20 5.92 -2.63
N ARG A 256 4.37 5.93 -3.68
CA ARG A 256 4.00 4.73 -4.46
C ARG A 256 4.15 4.98 -5.95
N ASP A 257 5.34 5.40 -6.36
CA ASP A 257 5.62 5.82 -7.74
C ASP A 257 5.79 4.61 -8.71
N ASP A 258 6.15 3.43 -8.19
CA ASP A 258 6.46 2.25 -9.02
C ASP A 258 5.26 1.31 -9.27
N HIS A 259 4.12 1.58 -8.63
CA HIS A 259 2.84 0.87 -8.79
C HIS A 259 2.82 -0.65 -8.48
N TYR A 260 3.91 -1.20 -7.95
CA TYR A 260 4.01 -2.63 -7.64
C TYR A 260 3.04 -3.10 -6.55
N TRP A 261 2.68 -4.39 -6.64
CA TRP A 261 2.12 -5.18 -5.55
C TRP A 261 2.65 -6.60 -5.61
N PHE A 262 2.57 -7.31 -4.49
CA PHE A 262 3.26 -8.58 -4.30
C PHE A 262 2.30 -9.72 -4.02
N VAL A 263 2.56 -10.86 -4.66
CA VAL A 263 1.86 -12.11 -4.38
C VAL A 263 2.85 -13.10 -3.80
N PHE A 264 2.74 -13.39 -2.51
CA PHE A 264 3.53 -14.39 -1.81
C PHE A 264 2.82 -15.74 -1.91
N TYR A 265 3.27 -16.53 -2.87
CA TYR A 265 2.67 -17.81 -3.21
C TYR A 265 3.49 -18.96 -2.65
N GLY A 266 2.82 -19.91 -2.00
CA GLY A 266 3.44 -21.17 -1.58
C GLY A 266 2.40 -22.26 -1.54
N ALA A 267 2.50 -23.25 -2.42
CA ALA A 267 1.49 -24.31 -2.61
C ALA A 267 1.22 -25.14 -1.35
N ARG A 268 2.19 -25.18 -0.44
CA ARG A 268 2.12 -25.90 0.83
C ARG A 268 2.13 -24.87 1.96
N GLY A 269 1.44 -25.17 3.05
CA GLY A 269 1.47 -24.33 4.26
C GLY A 269 2.73 -24.57 5.10
N ARG A 270 2.98 -23.64 6.04
CA ARG A 270 4.15 -23.60 6.95
C ARG A 270 5.48 -23.20 6.29
N ASN A 271 5.47 -22.09 5.55
CA ASN A 271 6.63 -21.64 4.77
C ASN A 271 7.29 -20.39 5.36
N GLY A 272 6.77 -19.86 6.48
CA GLY A 272 7.25 -18.65 7.15
C GLY A 272 6.47 -17.37 6.79
N LYS A 273 5.56 -17.40 5.80
CA LYS A 273 4.73 -16.24 5.39
C LYS A 273 3.98 -15.61 6.57
N ASP A 274 3.29 -16.41 7.37
CA ASP A 274 2.50 -15.91 8.51
C ASP A 274 3.38 -15.37 9.63
N THR A 275 4.52 -16.02 9.89
CA THR A 275 5.51 -15.53 10.85
C THR A 275 6.06 -14.18 10.41
N LEU A 276 6.41 -14.02 9.13
CA LEU A 276 6.88 -12.75 8.58
C LEU A 276 5.81 -11.66 8.68
N LEU A 277 4.56 -11.97 8.31
CA LEU A 277 3.43 -11.04 8.45
C LEU A 277 3.31 -10.52 9.88
N LYS A 278 3.31 -11.42 10.87
CA LYS A 278 3.21 -11.04 12.29
C LYS A 278 4.36 -10.12 12.72
N ILE A 279 5.59 -10.42 12.30
CA ILE A 279 6.75 -9.59 12.62
C ILE A 279 6.65 -8.21 11.97
N LEU A 280 6.27 -8.12 10.69
CA LEU A 280 6.10 -6.83 10.01
C LEU A 280 4.97 -6.00 10.65
N THR A 281 3.85 -6.62 11.00
CA THR A 281 2.76 -5.95 11.72
C THR A 281 3.19 -5.51 13.12
N ALA A 282 3.97 -6.32 13.85
CA ALA A 282 4.50 -5.93 15.15
C ALA A 282 5.49 -4.76 15.08
N ILE A 283 6.30 -4.69 14.03
CA ILE A 283 7.22 -3.57 13.80
C ILE A 283 6.45 -2.31 13.46
N LEU A 284 5.56 -2.37 12.47
CA LEU A 284 4.87 -1.18 11.98
C LEU A 284 3.71 -0.73 12.88
N GLY A 285 3.20 -1.63 13.71
CA GLY A 285 1.99 -1.41 14.50
C GLY A 285 0.73 -1.37 13.64
N ASP A 286 -0.42 -1.40 14.31
CA ASP A 286 -1.73 -1.35 13.66
C ASP A 286 -1.95 -0.04 12.90
N ASP A 287 -1.20 1.02 13.20
CA ASP A 287 -1.32 2.33 12.57
C ASP A 287 -0.72 2.35 11.15
N LEU A 288 0.41 1.66 10.93
CA LEU A 288 1.13 1.65 9.66
C LEU A 288 0.99 0.32 8.88
N ALA A 289 0.59 -0.78 9.52
CA ALA A 289 0.32 -2.05 8.86
C ALA A 289 -1.10 -2.55 9.18
N SER A 290 -1.76 -3.18 8.22
CA SER A 290 -3.08 -3.77 8.45
C SER A 290 -3.33 -5.02 7.62
N THR A 291 -4.12 -5.94 8.15
CA THR A 291 -4.74 -7.00 7.37
C THR A 291 -6.02 -6.47 6.71
N ILE A 292 -6.27 -6.87 5.47
CA ILE A 292 -7.47 -6.53 4.70
C ILE A 292 -8.23 -7.79 4.32
N ASP A 293 -9.54 -7.66 4.18
CA ASP A 293 -10.37 -8.73 3.63
C ASP A 293 -9.93 -9.03 2.19
N THR A 294 -9.63 -10.29 1.90
CA THR A 294 -9.24 -10.77 0.57
C THR A 294 -10.32 -10.49 -0.48
N ALA A 295 -11.59 -10.39 -0.09
CA ALA A 295 -12.67 -9.93 -0.96
C ALA A 295 -12.42 -8.54 -1.55
N LEU A 296 -11.56 -7.71 -0.96
CA LEU A 296 -11.14 -6.44 -1.54
C LEU A 296 -10.42 -6.62 -2.88
N LEU A 297 -9.67 -7.71 -3.04
CA LEU A 297 -8.84 -8.01 -4.21
C LEU A 297 -9.54 -8.94 -5.22
N LEU A 298 -10.67 -9.53 -4.86
CA LEU A 298 -11.37 -10.53 -5.65
C LEU A 298 -12.62 -9.99 -6.35
N ASP A 299 -12.97 -10.62 -7.47
CA ASP A 299 -14.18 -10.31 -8.23
C ASP A 299 -15.39 -10.97 -7.55
N THR A 300 -16.34 -10.16 -7.09
CA THR A 300 -17.54 -10.64 -6.39
C THR A 300 -18.73 -10.68 -7.35
N LYS A 301 -19.47 -11.79 -7.36
CA LYS A 301 -20.65 -11.98 -8.23
C LYS A 301 -21.74 -10.93 -8.02
N GLN A 302 -21.78 -10.28 -6.85
CA GLN A 302 -22.59 -9.10 -6.59
C GLN A 302 -21.69 -7.87 -6.54
N PRO A 303 -21.71 -7.00 -7.56
CA PRO A 303 -20.97 -5.75 -7.48
C PRO A 303 -21.61 -4.86 -6.40
N ARG A 304 -20.82 -4.44 -5.41
CA ARG A 304 -21.25 -3.38 -4.49
C ARG A 304 -21.54 -2.12 -5.30
N SER A 305 -22.59 -1.39 -4.93
CA SER A 305 -22.92 -0.11 -5.57
C SER A 305 -21.69 0.80 -5.56
N SER A 306 -21.34 1.36 -6.72
CA SER A 306 -20.18 2.27 -6.87
C SER A 306 -20.32 3.55 -6.02
N ALA A 307 -21.55 3.91 -5.63
CA ALA A 307 -21.85 5.03 -4.73
C ALA A 307 -22.01 4.61 -3.25
N GLY A 308 -21.83 3.33 -2.93
CA GLY A 308 -21.96 2.79 -1.57
C GLY A 308 -20.79 3.18 -0.65
N PRO A 309 -20.95 3.04 0.67
CA PRO A 309 -19.86 3.18 1.61
C PRO A 309 -18.77 2.14 1.34
N SER A 310 -17.51 2.53 1.53
CA SER A 310 -16.30 1.75 1.22
C SER A 310 -15.30 1.79 2.39
N PRO A 311 -15.70 1.31 3.59
CA PRO A 311 -14.84 1.34 4.78
C PRO A 311 -13.53 0.56 4.58
N ASP A 312 -13.58 -0.56 3.86
CA ASP A 312 -12.42 -1.41 3.57
C ASP A 312 -11.31 -0.65 2.80
N VAL A 313 -11.68 0.29 1.91
CA VAL A 313 -10.72 1.14 1.20
C VAL A 313 -10.26 2.28 2.09
N LEU A 314 -11.16 2.87 2.88
CA LEU A 314 -10.83 3.94 3.81
C LEU A 314 -9.80 3.49 4.87
N ALA A 315 -9.87 2.23 5.30
CA ALA A 315 -8.92 1.61 6.23
C ALA A 315 -7.47 1.58 5.70
N LEU A 316 -7.27 1.70 4.38
CA LEU A 316 -5.93 1.76 3.77
C LEU A 316 -5.29 3.15 3.88
N ARG A 317 -6.04 4.19 4.29
CA ARG A 317 -5.52 5.54 4.45
C ARG A 317 -4.46 5.57 5.54
N GLY A 318 -3.27 6.08 5.22
CA GLY A 318 -2.16 6.21 6.15
C GLY A 318 -1.38 4.91 6.40
N LYS A 319 -1.89 3.75 5.93
CA LYS A 319 -1.17 2.47 5.98
C LYS A 319 0.00 2.49 5.01
N ARG A 320 1.10 1.86 5.42
CA ARG A 320 2.33 1.64 4.65
C ARG A 320 2.32 0.26 4.01
N MET A 321 1.87 -0.77 4.74
CA MET A 321 1.69 -2.13 4.22
C MET A 321 0.28 -2.65 4.50
N ALA A 322 -0.33 -3.29 3.51
CA ALA A 322 -1.63 -3.91 3.64
C ALA A 322 -1.61 -5.35 3.10
N PHE A 323 -2.07 -6.29 3.93
CA PHE A 323 -1.93 -7.72 3.69
C PHE A 323 -3.29 -8.39 3.55
N ALA A 324 -3.54 -9.03 2.41
CA ALA A 324 -4.63 -9.97 2.24
C ALA A 324 -4.12 -11.40 2.44
N THR A 325 -4.88 -12.22 3.16
CA THR A 325 -4.52 -13.62 3.46
C THR A 325 -5.62 -14.55 2.99
N GLU A 326 -5.23 -15.72 2.47
CA GLU A 326 -6.15 -16.82 2.16
C GLU A 326 -7.15 -16.48 1.03
N ALA A 327 -6.72 -16.57 -0.23
CA ALA A 327 -7.64 -16.68 -1.35
C ALA A 327 -8.04 -18.15 -1.55
N GLU A 328 -9.32 -18.41 -1.78
CA GLU A 328 -9.83 -19.75 -2.05
C GLU A 328 -9.61 -20.15 -3.52
N ASP A 329 -9.56 -21.46 -3.76
CA ASP A 329 -9.45 -22.00 -5.12
C ASP A 329 -10.61 -21.54 -6.01
N GLY A 330 -10.34 -21.36 -7.30
CA GLY A 330 -11.33 -20.98 -8.31
C GLY A 330 -11.76 -19.51 -8.32
N GLN A 331 -11.27 -18.68 -7.39
CA GLN A 331 -11.59 -17.25 -7.35
C GLN A 331 -10.85 -16.46 -8.45
N LYS A 332 -11.37 -15.28 -8.80
CA LYS A 332 -10.81 -14.39 -9.84
C LYS A 332 -10.40 -13.06 -9.23
N PHE A 333 -9.30 -12.49 -9.70
CA PHE A 333 -8.88 -11.16 -9.29
C PHE A 333 -9.81 -10.07 -9.82
N ALA A 334 -10.15 -9.11 -8.97
CA ALA A 334 -10.72 -7.83 -9.37
C ALA A 334 -9.63 -6.91 -9.94
N MET A 335 -9.07 -7.26 -11.10
CA MET A 335 -7.90 -6.60 -11.68
C MET A 335 -8.05 -5.08 -11.85
N SER A 336 -9.26 -4.59 -12.15
CA SER A 336 -9.55 -3.14 -12.23
C SER A 336 -9.47 -2.44 -10.88
N LYS A 337 -9.84 -3.14 -9.80
CA LYS A 337 -9.77 -2.60 -8.44
C LYS A 337 -8.33 -2.63 -7.93
N ILE A 338 -7.59 -3.71 -8.18
CA ILE A 338 -6.15 -3.80 -7.87
C ILE A 338 -5.39 -2.68 -8.61
N LYS A 339 -5.68 -2.48 -9.91
CA LYS A 339 -5.19 -1.35 -10.71
C LYS A 339 -5.33 0.00 -10.01
N TRP A 340 -6.54 0.24 -9.51
CA TRP A 340 -6.88 1.49 -8.84
C TRP A 340 -6.17 1.63 -7.50
N LEU A 341 -6.11 0.55 -6.70
CA LEU A 341 -5.45 0.53 -5.40
C LEU A 341 -3.92 0.63 -5.47
N THR A 342 -3.31 0.23 -6.59
CA THR A 342 -1.84 0.23 -6.77
C THR A 342 -1.34 1.26 -7.78
N GLY A 343 -2.21 2.07 -8.38
CA GLY A 343 -1.86 2.96 -9.49
C GLY A 343 -1.15 4.26 -9.11
N GLY A 344 -0.75 4.46 -7.86
CA GLY A 344 -0.03 5.66 -7.37
C GLY A 344 -0.87 6.94 -7.27
N SER A 345 -2.11 6.90 -7.77
CA SER A 345 -3.04 8.03 -7.82
C SER A 345 -3.80 8.27 -6.51
N ASN A 346 -4.65 9.29 -6.51
CA ASN A 346 -5.57 9.52 -5.40
C ASN A 346 -6.63 8.43 -5.31
N LEU A 347 -6.81 7.90 -4.10
CA LEU A 347 -7.91 7.03 -3.72
C LEU A 347 -9.04 7.86 -3.12
N MET A 348 -10.27 7.42 -3.33
CA MET A 348 -11.47 8.04 -2.81
C MET A 348 -12.34 6.99 -2.14
N ALA A 349 -12.75 7.25 -0.91
CA ALA A 349 -13.62 6.35 -0.16
C ALA A 349 -14.52 7.14 0.79
N ARG A 350 -15.59 6.49 1.27
CA ARG A 350 -16.56 7.07 2.19
C ARG A 350 -16.92 6.07 3.28
N GLY A 351 -16.83 6.46 4.54
CA GLY A 351 -17.27 5.65 5.67
C GLY A 351 -18.78 5.46 5.72
N LEU A 352 -19.25 4.60 6.64
CA LEU A 352 -20.66 4.23 6.77
C LEU A 352 -21.58 5.42 7.14
N GLN A 353 -21.02 6.48 7.73
CA GLN A 353 -21.76 7.67 8.18
C GLN A 353 -21.22 8.99 7.61
N ASP A 354 -20.22 8.90 6.72
CA ASP A 354 -19.60 10.09 6.15
C ASP A 354 -20.50 10.71 5.07
N LYS A 355 -20.69 12.03 5.15
CA LYS A 355 -21.46 12.77 4.13
C LYS A 355 -20.67 13.03 2.85
N LEU A 356 -19.34 13.09 2.96
CA LEU A 356 -18.42 13.43 1.87
C LEU A 356 -17.41 12.32 1.64
N TYR A 357 -16.89 12.22 0.42
CA TYR A 357 -15.75 11.37 0.14
C TYR A 357 -14.49 11.94 0.76
N THR A 358 -13.70 11.08 1.37
CA THR A 358 -12.31 11.37 1.72
C THR A 358 -11.44 10.99 0.52
N THR A 359 -10.56 11.90 0.13
CA THR A 359 -9.58 11.68 -0.95
C THR A 359 -8.18 11.78 -0.39
N TRP A 360 -7.30 10.85 -0.75
CA TRP A 360 -5.89 10.86 -0.33
C TRP A 360 -5.02 10.18 -1.37
N LYS A 361 -3.71 10.49 -1.40
CA LYS A 361 -2.75 9.79 -2.27
C LYS A 361 -2.52 8.37 -1.76
N GLN A 362 -2.36 7.39 -2.63
CA GLN A 362 -2.02 6.01 -2.22
C GLN A 362 -0.75 5.99 -1.36
N THR A 363 -0.86 5.49 -0.12
CA THR A 363 0.26 5.33 0.83
C THR A 363 0.69 3.87 1.02
N HIS A 364 -0.22 2.93 0.81
CA HIS A 364 -0.01 1.53 1.17
C HIS A 364 0.63 0.72 0.03
N LEU A 365 1.38 -0.32 0.40
CA LEU A 365 1.86 -1.36 -0.49
C LEU A 365 1.04 -2.62 -0.26
N LEU A 366 0.48 -3.19 -1.33
CA LEU A 366 -0.38 -4.37 -1.23
C LEU A 366 0.41 -5.67 -1.32
N PHE A 367 0.04 -6.60 -0.44
CA PHE A 367 0.53 -7.97 -0.40
C PHE A 367 -0.66 -8.94 -0.39
N LEU A 368 -0.56 -10.01 -1.18
CA LEU A 368 -1.43 -11.17 -1.08
C LEU A 368 -0.61 -12.38 -0.65
N LEU A 369 -0.90 -12.93 0.52
CA LEU A 369 -0.34 -14.17 1.01
C LEU A 369 -1.34 -15.28 0.70
N THR A 370 -0.98 -16.18 -0.21
CA THR A 370 -1.90 -17.23 -0.65
C THR A 370 -1.18 -18.54 -0.92
N ASN A 371 -1.93 -19.64 -0.84
CA ASN A 371 -1.46 -20.95 -1.27
C ASN A 371 -1.78 -21.20 -2.74
N GLU A 372 -2.80 -20.53 -3.27
CA GLU A 372 -3.22 -20.60 -4.66
C GLU A 372 -3.50 -19.20 -5.20
N ILE A 373 -2.99 -18.90 -6.39
CA ILE A 373 -3.13 -17.57 -6.98
C ILE A 373 -4.49 -17.52 -7.69
N PRO A 374 -5.39 -16.57 -7.33
CA PRO A 374 -6.62 -16.34 -8.06
C PRO A 374 -6.41 -16.14 -9.55
N ARG A 375 -7.37 -16.57 -10.38
CA ARG A 375 -7.25 -16.43 -11.83
C ARG A 375 -7.22 -14.94 -12.22
N ALA A 376 -6.28 -14.60 -13.10
CA ALA A 376 -6.20 -13.31 -13.79
C ALA A 376 -6.28 -13.52 -15.30
N LYS A 377 -6.67 -12.49 -16.05
CA LYS A 377 -6.58 -12.54 -17.51
C LYS A 377 -5.12 -12.42 -17.94
N ALA A 378 -4.65 -13.39 -18.72
CA ALA A 378 -3.27 -13.39 -19.20
C ALA A 378 -2.94 -12.22 -20.15
N ASP A 379 -3.94 -11.61 -20.80
CA ASP A 379 -3.79 -10.50 -21.74
C ASP A 379 -3.92 -9.11 -21.09
N ASP A 380 -4.06 -9.01 -19.77
CA ASP A 380 -4.06 -7.72 -19.04
C ASP A 380 -2.62 -7.32 -18.69
N ASP A 381 -1.88 -6.81 -19.69
CA ASP A 381 -0.47 -6.40 -19.51
C ASP A 381 -0.29 -5.44 -18.35
N ALA A 382 -1.17 -4.45 -18.24
CA ALA A 382 -1.09 -3.49 -17.15
C ALA A 382 -1.07 -4.21 -15.80
N PHE A 383 -1.89 -5.25 -15.60
CA PHE A 383 -1.94 -6.02 -14.35
C PHE A 383 -0.62 -6.76 -14.11
N TRP A 384 -0.10 -7.44 -15.13
CA TRP A 384 1.10 -8.24 -14.98
C TRP A 384 2.38 -7.41 -14.85
N THR A 385 2.48 -6.23 -15.45
CA THR A 385 3.68 -5.36 -15.34
C THR A 385 3.92 -4.87 -13.91
N ARG A 386 2.88 -4.80 -13.09
CA ARG A 386 2.97 -4.38 -11.69
C ARG A 386 2.85 -5.51 -10.67
N THR A 387 2.60 -6.74 -11.11
CA THR A 387 2.45 -7.90 -10.22
C THR A 387 3.79 -8.62 -10.10
N LEU A 388 4.28 -8.81 -8.88
CA LEU A 388 5.47 -9.62 -8.63
C LEU A 388 5.09 -10.83 -7.76
N ALA A 389 5.09 -12.01 -8.38
CA ALA A 389 4.82 -13.28 -7.71
C ALA A 389 6.12 -13.85 -7.12
N VAL A 390 6.21 -13.91 -5.79
CA VAL A 390 7.36 -14.43 -5.07
C VAL A 390 7.07 -15.86 -4.60
N PRO A 391 7.85 -16.86 -5.05
CA PRO A 391 7.65 -18.24 -4.65
C PRO A 391 8.25 -18.51 -3.25
N TRP A 392 7.43 -19.04 -2.36
CA TRP A 392 7.79 -19.54 -1.03
C TRP A 392 7.80 -21.07 -1.07
N LYS A 393 8.93 -21.65 -1.49
CA LYS A 393 9.06 -23.07 -1.82
C LYS A 393 9.34 -23.96 -0.61
N LEU A 394 10.07 -23.44 0.38
CA LEU A 394 10.51 -24.20 1.55
C LEU A 394 9.40 -24.33 2.59
N ARG A 395 9.45 -25.43 3.35
CA ARG A 395 8.46 -25.81 4.35
C ARG A 395 9.13 -26.17 5.67
N PHE A 396 8.58 -25.71 6.79
CA PHE A 396 9.07 -26.00 8.12
C PHE A 396 8.20 -27.06 8.83
N VAL A 397 8.79 -28.22 9.13
CA VAL A 397 8.13 -29.38 9.75
C VAL A 397 8.98 -29.98 10.86
N ASP A 398 8.37 -30.76 11.75
CA ASP A 398 9.08 -31.35 12.90
C ASP A 398 10.07 -32.45 12.47
N HIS A 399 9.73 -33.18 11.40
CA HIS A 399 10.55 -34.25 10.83
C HIS A 399 10.70 -34.07 9.31
N PRO A 400 11.75 -33.37 8.85
CA PRO A 400 11.98 -33.16 7.42
C PRO A 400 12.28 -34.47 6.70
N THR A 401 11.58 -34.69 5.58
CA THR A 401 11.74 -35.90 4.75
C THR A 401 12.08 -35.57 3.30
N THR A 402 11.71 -34.38 2.83
CA THR A 402 11.93 -33.96 1.44
C THR A 402 12.96 -32.82 1.34
N PRO A 403 13.59 -32.60 0.17
CA PRO A 403 14.60 -31.54 -0.01
C PRO A 403 14.07 -30.12 0.23
N ASP A 404 12.77 -29.90 0.11
CA ASP A 404 12.06 -28.63 0.38
C ASP A 404 11.65 -28.48 1.87
N GLU A 405 11.94 -29.47 2.72
CA GLU A 405 11.60 -29.44 4.15
C GLU A 405 12.78 -29.08 5.05
N ARG A 406 12.51 -28.28 6.08
CA ARG A 406 13.47 -27.85 7.09
C ARG A 406 12.90 -28.07 8.49
N PRO A 407 13.77 -28.29 9.51
CA PRO A 407 13.29 -28.48 10.87
C PRO A 407 12.60 -27.22 11.38
N ARG A 408 11.40 -27.39 11.92
CA ARG A 408 10.64 -26.30 12.54
C ARG A 408 11.27 -25.91 13.88
N ASP A 409 11.37 -24.61 14.11
CA ASP A 409 11.66 -24.03 15.43
C ASP A 409 10.37 -23.44 16.04
N PRO A 410 9.78 -24.08 17.06
CA PRO A 410 8.57 -23.58 17.72
C PRO A 410 8.74 -22.22 18.40
N GLN A 411 9.97 -21.82 18.72
CA GLN A 411 10.30 -20.56 19.39
C GLN A 411 10.72 -19.46 18.40
N MET A 412 10.68 -19.72 17.09
CA MET A 412 11.14 -18.77 16.07
C MET A 412 10.46 -17.40 16.23
N GLU A 413 9.13 -17.36 16.32
CA GLU A 413 8.38 -16.11 16.50
C GLU A 413 8.86 -15.34 17.75
N HIS A 414 9.03 -16.01 18.89
CA HIS A 414 9.52 -15.39 20.11
C HIS A 414 10.96 -14.87 19.98
N LYS A 415 11.83 -15.56 19.24
CA LYS A 415 13.21 -15.11 18.97
C LYS A 415 13.21 -13.86 18.10
N LEU A 416 12.41 -13.83 17.04
CA LEU A 416 12.32 -12.68 16.13
C LEU A 416 11.72 -11.46 16.81
N MET A 417 10.74 -11.64 17.71
CA MET A 417 10.15 -10.55 18.51
C MET A 417 11.16 -9.85 19.44
N LYS A 418 12.32 -10.48 19.75
CA LYS A 418 13.39 -9.82 20.51
C LYS A 418 14.29 -8.94 19.66
N GLU A 419 14.26 -9.09 18.34
CA GLU A 419 15.11 -8.36 17.40
C GLU A 419 14.39 -7.22 16.68
N LEU A 420 13.15 -6.86 17.06
CA LEU A 420 12.33 -5.86 16.35
C LEU A 420 13.07 -4.55 16.03
N PRO A 421 13.86 -3.93 16.94
CA PRO A 421 14.64 -2.73 16.61
C PRO A 421 15.68 -2.98 15.50
N GLY A 422 16.34 -4.15 15.50
CA GLY A 422 17.29 -4.53 14.46
C GLY A 422 16.60 -4.84 13.13
N ILE A 423 15.40 -5.44 13.17
CA ILE A 423 14.61 -5.72 11.97
C ILE A 423 14.10 -4.40 11.37
N LEU A 424 13.69 -3.42 12.19
CA LEU A 424 13.38 -2.07 11.72
C LEU A 424 14.59 -1.45 11.00
N ALA A 425 15.80 -1.59 11.54
CA ALA A 425 17.02 -1.15 10.86
C ALA A 425 17.25 -1.89 9.53
N TRP A 426 16.98 -3.20 9.49
CA TRP A 426 17.03 -3.98 8.26
C TRP A 426 16.05 -3.49 7.18
N LEU A 427 14.84 -3.08 7.57
CA LEU A 427 13.86 -2.45 6.67
C LEU A 427 14.35 -1.10 6.14
N VAL A 428 14.91 -0.24 7.00
CA VAL A 428 15.46 1.06 6.60
C VAL A 428 16.64 0.88 5.65
N ARG A 429 17.56 -0.06 5.92
CA ARG A 429 18.64 -0.42 4.99
C ARG A 429 18.09 -0.84 3.62
N GLY A 430 17.01 -1.62 3.62
CA GLY A 430 16.29 -1.99 2.39
C GLY A 430 15.70 -0.80 1.63
N CYS A 431 15.19 0.20 2.35
CA CYS A 431 14.64 1.42 1.76
C CYS A 431 15.73 2.25 1.08
N LEU A 432 16.88 2.40 1.73
CA LEU A 432 18.03 3.10 1.18
C LEU A 432 18.58 2.37 -0.06
N GLU A 433 18.65 1.04 -0.02
CA GLU A 433 19.10 0.25 -1.18
C GLU A 433 18.10 0.32 -2.34
N TYR A 434 16.79 0.25 -2.05
CA TYR A 434 15.75 0.45 -3.07
C TYR A 434 15.90 1.81 -3.77
N GLN A 435 16.22 2.88 -3.04
CA GLN A 435 16.43 4.19 -3.66
C GLN A 435 17.67 4.24 -4.57
N ARG A 436 18.67 3.39 -4.31
CA ARG A 436 19.90 3.32 -5.11
C ARG A 436 19.75 2.51 -6.39
N VAL A 437 19.06 1.37 -6.34
CA VAL A 437 19.03 0.39 -7.45
C VAL A 437 17.61 0.00 -7.90
N GLY A 438 16.59 0.61 -7.31
CA GLY A 438 15.20 0.19 -7.47
C GLY A 438 14.91 -1.18 -6.84
N LEU A 439 13.73 -1.72 -7.11
CA LEU A 439 13.42 -3.10 -6.67
C LEU A 439 14.33 -4.14 -7.32
N ASN A 440 14.79 -3.92 -8.56
CA ASN A 440 15.60 -4.84 -9.39
C ASN A 440 15.33 -6.33 -9.04
N PRO A 441 14.13 -6.84 -9.42
CA PRO A 441 13.66 -8.17 -9.06
C PRO A 441 14.52 -9.27 -9.69
N PRO A 442 14.84 -10.35 -8.95
CA PRO A 442 15.66 -11.44 -9.48
C PRO A 442 14.90 -12.24 -10.53
N GLU A 443 15.64 -12.88 -11.43
CA GLU A 443 15.08 -13.65 -12.54
C GLU A 443 14.13 -14.76 -12.06
N GLU A 444 14.36 -15.33 -10.89
CA GLU A 444 13.46 -16.33 -10.29
C GLU A 444 12.04 -15.78 -10.02
N VAL A 445 11.92 -14.54 -9.57
CA VAL A 445 10.63 -13.87 -9.31
C VAL A 445 9.95 -13.49 -10.62
N LEU A 446 10.73 -12.97 -11.58
CA LEU A 446 10.23 -12.63 -12.91
C LEU A 446 9.75 -13.88 -13.67
N ALA A 447 10.53 -14.97 -13.63
CA ALA A 447 10.18 -16.25 -14.21
C ALA A 447 8.91 -16.82 -13.57
N CYS A 448 8.81 -16.81 -12.23
CA CYS A 448 7.60 -17.24 -11.53
C CYS A 448 6.38 -16.43 -11.98
N THR A 449 6.50 -15.11 -12.07
CA THR A 449 5.41 -14.24 -12.53
C THR A 449 4.98 -14.57 -13.96
N ARG A 450 5.94 -14.76 -14.88
CA ARG A 450 5.65 -15.14 -16.29
C ARG A 450 5.03 -16.52 -16.38
N GLU A 451 5.49 -17.48 -15.59
CA GLU A 451 4.93 -18.82 -15.52
C GLU A 451 3.47 -18.79 -15.08
N ARG A 452 3.15 -18.01 -14.02
CA ARG A 452 1.77 -17.85 -13.55
C ARG A 452 0.88 -17.15 -14.56
N ARG A 453 1.41 -16.13 -15.25
CA ARG A 453 0.70 -15.49 -16.37
C ARG A 453 0.37 -16.49 -17.48
N ARG A 454 1.35 -17.32 -17.89
CA ARG A 454 1.18 -18.36 -18.92
C ARG A 454 0.22 -19.45 -18.47
N ALA A 455 0.22 -19.82 -17.19
CA ALA A 455 -0.70 -20.82 -16.64
C ALA A 455 -2.18 -20.41 -16.76
N PHE A 456 -2.47 -19.10 -16.81
CA PHE A 456 -3.82 -18.58 -17.03
C PHE A 456 -4.14 -18.23 -18.50
N ASP A 457 -3.25 -18.59 -19.42
CA ASP A 457 -3.42 -18.38 -20.86
C ASP A 457 -4.00 -19.63 -21.53
N ASP A 458 -5.29 -19.88 -21.31
CA ASP A 458 -5.99 -21.07 -21.81
C ASP A 458 -5.82 -21.23 -23.33
N VAL A 459 -5.89 -20.13 -24.09
CA VAL A 459 -5.72 -20.15 -25.55
C VAL A 459 -4.27 -20.46 -25.94
N GLY A 460 -3.29 -19.89 -25.24
CA GLY A 460 -1.87 -20.21 -25.47
C GLY A 460 -1.56 -21.68 -25.20
N ARG A 461 -2.12 -22.24 -24.12
CA ARG A 461 -1.98 -23.67 -23.80
C ARG A 461 -2.60 -24.55 -24.86
N PHE A 462 -3.83 -24.28 -25.27
CA PHE A 462 -4.48 -24.99 -26.38
C PHE A 462 -3.65 -24.94 -27.67
N LEU A 463 -3.12 -23.77 -28.03
CA LEU A 463 -2.28 -23.63 -29.21
C LEU A 463 -0.98 -24.43 -29.14
N THR A 464 -0.45 -24.64 -27.93
CA THR A 464 0.79 -25.41 -27.72
C THR A 464 0.52 -26.92 -27.64
N GLU A 465 -0.57 -27.31 -26.98
CA GLU A 465 -0.92 -28.71 -26.71
C GLU A 465 -1.68 -29.36 -27.87
N CYS A 466 -2.44 -28.58 -28.66
CA CYS A 466 -3.40 -29.11 -29.62
C CYS A 466 -3.23 -28.62 -31.05
N CYS A 467 -2.32 -27.66 -31.30
CA CYS A 467 -2.15 -27.07 -32.61
C CYS A 467 -0.70 -27.15 -33.08
N GLU A 468 -0.53 -27.27 -34.39
CA GLU A 468 0.72 -26.99 -35.07
C GLU A 468 0.67 -25.56 -35.61
N ILE A 469 1.69 -24.76 -35.29
CA ILE A 469 1.80 -23.36 -35.73
C ILE A 469 2.95 -23.25 -36.72
N GLU A 470 2.63 -22.82 -37.94
CA GLU A 470 3.60 -22.61 -39.00
C GLU A 470 4.48 -21.39 -38.69
N GLN A 471 5.79 -21.50 -38.91
CA GLN A 471 6.68 -20.35 -38.84
C GLN A 471 6.40 -19.42 -40.02
N VAL A 472 5.79 -18.27 -39.75
CA VAL A 472 5.44 -17.28 -40.78
C VAL A 472 6.73 -16.61 -41.27
N VAL A 473 7.04 -16.79 -42.56
CA VAL A 473 8.09 -16.03 -43.25
C VAL A 473 7.47 -14.71 -43.75
N GLU A 474 8.15 -13.59 -43.49
CA GLU A 474 7.64 -12.26 -43.84
C GLU A 474 7.36 -12.16 -45.35
N GLY A 475 6.12 -11.83 -45.72
CA GLY A 475 5.67 -11.70 -47.11
C GLY A 475 5.11 -12.99 -47.76
N ILE A 476 5.10 -14.13 -47.07
CA ILE A 476 4.51 -15.39 -47.56
C ILE A 476 3.25 -15.72 -46.76
N GLU A 477 2.13 -15.95 -47.45
CA GLU A 477 0.89 -16.39 -46.80
C GLU A 477 1.09 -17.81 -46.26
N PRO A 478 0.79 -18.08 -44.96
CA PRO A 478 0.94 -19.41 -44.39
C PRO A 478 0.14 -20.46 -45.18
N ALA A 479 0.74 -21.61 -45.44
CA ALA A 479 0.10 -22.69 -46.19
C ALA A 479 -1.05 -23.32 -45.41
N THR A 480 -0.90 -23.38 -44.09
CA THR A 480 -1.84 -24.07 -43.20
C THR A 480 -3.03 -23.18 -42.88
N ARG A 481 -4.25 -23.73 -42.92
CA ARG A 481 -5.48 -22.99 -42.59
C ARG A 481 -6.51 -23.88 -41.93
N THR A 482 -7.14 -23.35 -40.89
CA THR A 482 -8.25 -24.03 -40.20
C THR A 482 -9.46 -23.12 -40.12
N SER A 483 -10.65 -23.67 -40.33
CA SER A 483 -11.88 -22.90 -40.22
C SER A 483 -12.09 -22.40 -38.79
N ALA A 484 -12.60 -21.18 -38.64
CA ALA A 484 -12.84 -20.58 -37.34
C ALA A 484 -13.83 -21.40 -36.49
N THR A 485 -14.78 -22.08 -37.13
CA THR A 485 -15.74 -22.97 -36.47
C THR A 485 -15.06 -24.21 -35.93
N VAL A 486 -14.21 -24.87 -36.73
CA VAL A 486 -13.47 -26.07 -36.30
C VAL A 486 -12.55 -25.71 -35.13
N LEU A 487 -11.79 -24.62 -35.24
CA LEU A 487 -10.87 -24.18 -34.19
C LEU A 487 -11.62 -23.78 -32.90
N LEU A 488 -12.78 -23.13 -33.02
CA LEU A 488 -13.61 -22.78 -31.86
C LEU A 488 -14.18 -24.02 -31.16
N ASN A 489 -14.64 -25.01 -31.93
CA ASN A 489 -15.17 -26.26 -31.38
C ASN A 489 -14.08 -27.06 -30.68
N ALA A 490 -12.92 -27.21 -31.33
CA ALA A 490 -11.76 -27.89 -30.74
C ALA A 490 -11.28 -27.17 -29.46
N PHE A 491 -11.21 -25.83 -29.48
CA PHE A 491 -10.84 -25.07 -28.30
C PHE A 491 -11.84 -25.25 -27.15
N ASN A 492 -13.14 -25.15 -27.41
CA ASN A 492 -14.15 -25.32 -26.38
C ASN A 492 -14.19 -26.77 -25.85
N TRP A 493 -13.98 -27.78 -26.71
CA TRP A 493 -13.83 -29.17 -26.28
C TRP A 493 -12.63 -29.34 -25.33
N TRP A 494 -11.45 -28.82 -25.71
CA TRP A 494 -10.26 -28.88 -24.88
C TRP A 494 -10.45 -28.13 -23.57
N LEU A 495 -11.11 -26.96 -23.61
CA LEU A 495 -11.42 -26.14 -22.44
C LEU A 495 -12.31 -26.90 -21.45
N HIS A 496 -13.35 -27.58 -21.95
CA HIS A 496 -14.26 -28.39 -21.12
C HIS A 496 -13.56 -29.58 -20.48
N LYS A 497 -12.62 -30.19 -21.20
CA LYS A 497 -11.88 -31.36 -20.75
C LYS A 497 -10.79 -31.03 -19.74
N ASN A 498 -10.08 -29.89 -19.92
CA ASN A 498 -8.84 -29.61 -19.21
C ASN A 498 -8.90 -28.41 -18.25
N VAL A 499 -9.92 -27.54 -18.34
CA VAL A 499 -9.93 -26.26 -17.61
C VAL A 499 -11.22 -26.01 -16.84
N ASP A 500 -12.38 -26.03 -17.51
CA ASP A 500 -13.69 -25.74 -16.93
C ASP A 500 -14.81 -26.31 -17.82
N SER A 501 -15.48 -27.35 -17.34
CA SER A 501 -16.57 -28.07 -18.06
C SER A 501 -17.87 -27.28 -18.20
N SER A 502 -17.96 -26.10 -17.59
CA SER A 502 -19.16 -25.26 -17.62
C SER A 502 -19.00 -24.00 -18.49
N TYR A 503 -17.78 -23.71 -18.94
CA TYR A 503 -17.45 -22.47 -19.60
C TYR A 503 -17.13 -22.66 -21.09
N SER A 504 -17.55 -21.72 -21.94
CA SER A 504 -17.23 -21.74 -23.36
C SER A 504 -16.95 -20.35 -23.88
N TYR A 505 -16.01 -20.25 -24.81
CA TYR A 505 -15.68 -19.02 -25.50
C TYR A 505 -16.64 -18.79 -26.66
N SER A 506 -16.94 -17.53 -26.92
CA SER A 506 -17.59 -17.10 -28.15
C SER A 506 -16.55 -16.96 -29.27
N ALA A 507 -17.00 -17.12 -30.52
CA ALA A 507 -16.16 -16.92 -31.70
C ALA A 507 -15.43 -15.57 -31.70
N ARG A 508 -16.12 -14.50 -31.25
CA ARG A 508 -15.56 -13.15 -31.14
C ARG A 508 -14.42 -13.10 -30.13
N ARG A 509 -14.64 -13.64 -28.93
CA ARG A 509 -13.64 -13.62 -27.86
C ARG A 509 -12.38 -14.42 -28.23
N LEU A 510 -12.56 -15.62 -28.77
CA LEU A 510 -11.44 -16.44 -29.23
C LEU A 510 -10.66 -15.72 -30.35
N GLY A 511 -11.37 -15.14 -31.33
CA GLY A 511 -10.74 -14.41 -32.42
C GLY A 511 -9.98 -13.17 -32.01
N ASP A 512 -10.45 -12.43 -31.00
CA ASP A 512 -9.74 -11.27 -30.46
C ASP A 512 -8.41 -11.69 -29.79
N ILE A 513 -8.39 -12.85 -29.10
CA ILE A 513 -7.18 -13.37 -28.44
C ILE A 513 -6.20 -13.95 -29.47
N LEU A 514 -6.68 -14.71 -30.46
CA LEU A 514 -5.85 -15.26 -31.54
C LEU A 514 -5.17 -14.15 -32.34
N ALA A 515 -5.88 -13.05 -32.63
CA ALA A 515 -5.31 -11.88 -33.29
C ALA A 515 -4.20 -11.23 -32.45
N LYS A 516 -4.40 -11.06 -31.14
CA LYS A 516 -3.35 -10.57 -30.22
C LYS A 516 -2.12 -11.48 -30.16
N LYS A 517 -2.29 -12.77 -30.41
CA LYS A 517 -1.22 -13.78 -30.48
C LYS A 517 -0.57 -13.88 -31.85
N GLY A 518 -0.93 -13.01 -32.79
CA GLY A 518 -0.32 -12.95 -34.12
C GLY A 518 -0.85 -14.00 -35.10
N ILE A 519 -1.98 -14.64 -34.82
CA ILE A 519 -2.63 -15.59 -35.75
C ILE A 519 -3.61 -14.80 -36.64
N PRO A 520 -3.29 -14.59 -37.93
CA PRO A 520 -4.15 -13.81 -38.81
C PRO A 520 -5.38 -14.61 -39.25
N LYS A 521 -6.43 -13.89 -39.62
CA LYS A 521 -7.69 -14.47 -40.12
C LYS A 521 -8.05 -13.92 -41.50
N LYS A 522 -8.62 -14.75 -42.35
CA LYS A 522 -9.03 -14.40 -43.72
C LYS A 522 -10.43 -14.94 -44.01
N LYS A 523 -11.15 -14.25 -44.89
CA LYS A 523 -12.46 -14.71 -45.38
C LYS A 523 -12.26 -15.55 -46.65
N SER A 524 -12.68 -16.81 -46.61
CA SER A 524 -12.59 -17.77 -47.71
C SER A 524 -13.72 -18.80 -47.60
N GLY A 525 -14.91 -18.50 -48.13
CA GLY A 525 -16.13 -19.32 -47.97
C GLY A 525 -16.73 -19.29 -46.54
N GLY A 526 -15.86 -19.20 -45.53
CA GLY A 526 -16.12 -18.87 -44.13
C GLY A 526 -14.93 -18.10 -43.55
N MET A 527 -14.92 -17.82 -42.24
CA MET A 527 -13.72 -17.27 -41.60
C MET A 527 -12.72 -18.39 -41.34
N VAL A 528 -11.46 -18.21 -41.74
CA VAL A 528 -10.35 -19.16 -41.50
C VAL A 528 -9.21 -18.45 -40.77
N TYR A 529 -8.52 -19.17 -39.89
CA TYR A 529 -7.24 -18.74 -39.31
C TYR A 529 -6.10 -19.35 -40.11
N LEU A 530 -5.04 -18.57 -40.36
CA LEU A 530 -3.88 -18.99 -41.17
C LEU A 530 -2.70 -19.32 -40.25
N GLY A 531 -1.86 -20.25 -40.70
CA GLY A 531 -0.64 -20.68 -40.00
C GLY A 531 -0.92 -21.50 -38.74
N VAL A 532 -2.13 -22.04 -38.59
CA VAL A 532 -2.53 -22.90 -37.49
C VAL A 532 -3.35 -24.08 -38.01
N SER A 533 -2.99 -25.29 -37.60
CA SER A 533 -3.77 -26.53 -37.77
C SER A 533 -3.91 -27.26 -36.45
N LEU A 534 -4.94 -28.10 -36.34
CA LEU A 534 -5.04 -29.04 -35.22
C LEU A 534 -4.08 -30.21 -35.46
N LEU A 535 -3.56 -30.77 -34.37
CA LEU A 535 -2.79 -32.00 -34.43
C LEU A 535 -3.72 -33.18 -34.80
N PRO A 536 -3.29 -34.11 -35.67
CA PRO A 536 -4.12 -35.25 -36.08
C PRO A 536 -4.68 -36.05 -34.90
N GLU A 537 -3.86 -36.24 -33.85
CA GLU A 537 -4.27 -36.99 -32.65
C GLU A 537 -5.41 -36.30 -31.90
N VAL A 538 -5.46 -34.96 -31.92
CA VAL A 538 -6.54 -34.18 -31.29
C VAL A 538 -7.82 -34.26 -32.11
N GLU A 539 -7.72 -34.26 -33.43
CA GLU A 539 -8.87 -34.44 -34.31
C GLU A 539 -9.51 -35.82 -34.12
N ASP A 540 -8.69 -36.87 -34.04
CA ASP A 540 -9.13 -38.24 -33.77
C ASP A 540 -9.77 -38.39 -32.39
N GLU A 541 -9.16 -37.81 -31.35
CA GLU A 541 -9.68 -37.87 -29.99
C GLU A 541 -11.01 -37.11 -29.85
N MET A 542 -11.12 -35.93 -30.45
CA MET A 542 -12.35 -35.14 -30.46
C MET A 542 -13.49 -35.87 -31.20
N ALA A 543 -13.18 -36.55 -32.30
CA ALA A 543 -14.14 -37.37 -33.03
C ALA A 543 -14.62 -38.57 -32.19
N ALA A 544 -13.71 -39.25 -31.49
CA ALA A 544 -14.02 -40.36 -30.59
C ALA A 544 -14.93 -39.92 -29.43
N ASP A 545 -14.59 -38.82 -28.75
CA ASP A 545 -15.38 -38.28 -27.64
C ASP A 545 -16.79 -37.88 -28.08
N THR A 546 -16.92 -37.23 -29.26
CA THR A 546 -18.21 -36.84 -29.84
C THR A 546 -19.09 -38.07 -30.10
N SER A 547 -18.51 -39.12 -30.71
CA SER A 547 -19.21 -40.39 -30.99
C SER A 547 -19.66 -41.13 -29.73
N SER A 548 -18.90 -41.05 -28.62
CA SER A 548 -19.24 -41.67 -27.34
C SER A 548 -20.38 -40.93 -26.61
N SER A 549 -20.40 -39.60 -26.72
CA SER A 549 -21.45 -38.75 -26.13
C SER A 549 -22.81 -38.96 -26.82
N ASP A 550 -22.79 -39.13 -28.14
CA ASP A 550 -23.97 -39.46 -28.96
C ASP A 550 -24.48 -40.88 -28.68
N ALA A 551 -23.58 -41.84 -28.43
CA ALA A 551 -23.96 -43.18 -28.01
C ALA A 551 -24.60 -43.23 -26.60
N SER A 552 -24.13 -42.38 -25.68
CA SER A 552 -24.67 -42.27 -24.32
C SER A 552 -26.05 -41.58 -24.27
N SER A 553 -26.26 -40.57 -25.11
CA SER A 553 -27.53 -39.86 -25.26
C SER A 553 -28.55 -40.68 -26.06
N ALA A 554 -28.11 -41.47 -27.04
CA ALA A 554 -28.93 -42.47 -27.72
C ALA A 554 -29.34 -43.63 -26.79
N LYS A 555 -28.47 -44.08 -25.87
CA LYS A 555 -28.83 -45.05 -24.81
C LYS A 555 -29.84 -44.48 -23.81
N ARG A 556 -29.73 -43.20 -23.42
CA ARG A 556 -30.73 -42.54 -22.57
C ARG A 556 -32.08 -42.38 -23.26
N ARG A 557 -32.12 -42.10 -24.57
CA ARG A 557 -33.38 -42.09 -25.34
C ARG A 557 -34.03 -43.47 -25.43
N LYS A 558 -33.26 -44.55 -25.62
CA LYS A 558 -33.76 -45.94 -25.63
C LYS A 558 -34.22 -46.49 -24.27
N LEU A 559 -33.99 -45.77 -23.16
CA LEU A 559 -34.47 -46.13 -21.82
C LEU A 559 -35.78 -45.39 -21.47
N PHE A 560 -36.21 -44.45 -22.31
CA PHE A 560 -37.44 -43.65 -22.16
C PHE A 560 -38.48 -43.91 -23.26
N ASP A 561 -38.17 -44.76 -24.23
CA ASP A 561 -39.10 -45.45 -25.13
C ASP A 561 -39.24 -46.91 -24.67
#